data_AF-A0A453MA01-F1
#
_entry.id   AF-A0A453MA01-F1
#
_cell.length_a   1.000
_cell.length_b   1.000
_cell.length_c   1.000
_cell.angle_alpha   90.00
_cell.angle_beta   90.00
_cell.angle_gamma   90.00
#
_symmetry.space_group_name_H-M   'P 1'
#
loop_
_entity.id
_entity.type
_entity.pdbx_description
1 polymer ?
#
loop_
_entity_poly.entity_id
_entity_poly.type
_entity_poly.pdbx_seq_one_letter_code
_entity_poly.pdbx_strand_id
1 'polypeptide(L)'
;MHSIERTAVSDAFFEDPGSLKKVPCPSIFDPAEKYISLIVPAYNEECRLPEALTETLNYLKQRSSADKSFTYEVLIVDDGSTDRTSKVAFEYVKKHNIDNVRVLLLGRNHGKGEAVRKGMLHSRGQLLLMLDADGATKVTDLAKLEAELFCC
;
A
#
# COMPACT_ATOMS: atom_id res chain seq x y z
N MET A 1 -11.14 32.13 -15.50
CA MET A 1 -10.30 31.19 -16.26
C MET A 1 -8.85 31.41 -15.85
N HIS A 2 -8.39 30.68 -14.84
CA HIS A 2 -6.97 30.53 -14.56
C HIS A 2 -6.72 29.03 -14.58
N SER A 3 -6.12 28.59 -15.68
CA SER A 3 -5.63 27.24 -15.88
C SER A 3 -4.62 26.96 -14.78
N ILE A 4 -4.99 26.10 -13.84
CA ILE A 4 -4.06 25.59 -12.84
C ILE A 4 -3.06 24.73 -13.61
N GLU A 5 -1.84 25.22 -13.73
CA GLU A 5 -0.73 24.49 -14.33
C GLU A 5 -0.58 23.13 -13.67
N ARG A 6 -0.62 22.10 -14.51
CA ARG A 6 -0.27 20.71 -14.20
C ARG A 6 1.15 20.67 -13.65
N THR A 7 1.28 20.82 -12.34
CA THR A 7 2.57 20.62 -11.68
C THR A 7 2.83 19.13 -11.65
N ALA A 8 3.89 18.74 -12.34
CA ALA A 8 4.35 17.38 -12.61
C ALA A 8 4.07 16.39 -11.46
N VAL A 9 3.43 15.27 -11.82
CA VAL A 9 3.51 14.03 -11.06
C VAL A 9 4.99 13.75 -10.90
N SER A 10 5.50 13.82 -9.67
CA SER A 10 6.89 13.51 -9.35
C SER A 10 7.26 12.16 -9.98
N ASP A 11 8.45 12.05 -10.57
CA ASP A 11 9.10 10.82 -11.04
C ASP A 11 9.37 9.83 -9.88
N ALA A 12 8.34 9.53 -9.10
CA ALA A 12 8.36 8.53 -8.08
C ALA A 12 8.32 7.17 -8.79
N PHE A 13 9.26 6.31 -8.43
CA PHE A 13 9.33 4.95 -8.93
C PHE A 13 9.26 4.01 -7.74
N PHE A 14 8.56 2.90 -7.93
CA PHE A 14 8.71 1.74 -7.09
C PHE A 14 9.94 0.96 -7.52
N GLU A 15 10.71 0.49 -6.55
CA GLU A 15 11.82 -0.42 -6.81
C GLU A 15 11.32 -1.85 -6.70
N ASP A 16 11.50 -2.63 -7.76
CA ASP A 16 11.34 -4.08 -7.69
C ASP A 16 12.64 -4.71 -7.17
N PRO A 17 12.68 -5.21 -5.94
CA PRO A 17 13.89 -5.83 -5.40
C PRO A 17 14.20 -7.20 -6.04
N GLY A 18 13.29 -7.77 -6.84
CA GLY A 18 13.51 -9.00 -7.60
C GLY A 18 14.12 -8.77 -8.99
N SER A 19 13.62 -7.76 -9.74
CA SER A 19 14.11 -7.47 -11.09
C SER A 19 15.04 -6.26 -11.20
N LEU A 20 15.20 -5.48 -10.12
CA LEU A 20 15.91 -4.19 -10.06
C LEU A 20 15.35 -3.14 -11.04
N LYS A 21 14.16 -3.38 -11.61
CA LYS A 21 13.49 -2.43 -12.49
C LYS A 21 12.76 -1.38 -11.67
N LYS A 22 12.82 -0.15 -12.17
CA LYS A 22 11.95 0.95 -11.71
C LYS A 22 10.58 0.78 -12.33
N VAL A 23 9.56 0.65 -11.49
CA VAL A 23 8.16 0.63 -11.91
C VAL A 23 7.58 2.03 -11.67
N PRO A 24 6.93 2.66 -12.67
CA PRO A 24 6.36 3.99 -12.49
C PRO A 24 5.33 3.99 -11.36
N CYS A 25 5.33 5.03 -10.53
CA CYS A 25 4.26 5.22 -9.56
C CYS A 25 2.97 5.61 -10.30
N PRO A 26 1.87 4.88 -10.09
CA PRO A 26 0.57 5.24 -10.63
C PRO A 26 0.04 6.46 -9.86
N SER A 27 -1.02 7.04 -10.41
CA SER A 27 -1.79 8.11 -9.79
C SER A 27 -3.17 7.59 -9.37
N ILE A 28 -3.69 8.12 -8.28
CA ILE A 28 -5.10 7.91 -7.88
C ILE A 28 -6.11 8.34 -8.96
N PHE A 29 -5.69 9.16 -9.93
CA PHE A 29 -6.52 9.60 -11.04
C PHE A 29 -6.48 8.67 -12.26
N ASP A 30 -5.61 7.66 -12.26
CA ASP A 30 -5.58 6.64 -13.29
C ASP A 30 -6.76 5.65 -13.11
N PRO A 31 -7.21 4.97 -14.18
CA PRO A 31 -8.20 3.90 -14.04
C PRO A 31 -7.74 2.83 -13.04
N ALA A 32 -8.64 2.38 -12.17
CA ALA A 32 -8.32 1.37 -11.17
C ALA A 32 -7.90 0.04 -11.83
N GLU A 33 -6.76 -0.51 -11.38
CA GLU A 33 -6.25 -1.82 -11.81
C GLU A 33 -6.54 -2.92 -10.78
N LYS A 34 -6.78 -2.54 -9.52
CA LYS A 34 -7.05 -3.43 -8.40
C LYS A 34 -8.44 -3.13 -7.83
N TYR A 35 -9.09 -4.14 -7.24
CA TYR A 35 -10.31 -3.93 -6.48
C TYR A 35 -10.02 -3.09 -5.23
N ILE A 36 -8.94 -3.39 -4.50
CA ILE A 36 -8.57 -2.64 -3.29
C ILE A 36 -7.05 -2.40 -3.16
N SER A 37 -6.68 -1.22 -2.70
CA SER A 37 -5.33 -0.90 -2.22
C SER A 37 -5.35 -0.71 -0.71
N LEU A 38 -4.46 -1.42 0.00
CA LEU A 38 -4.25 -1.27 1.43
C LEU A 38 -2.98 -0.47 1.67
N ILE A 39 -3.10 0.71 2.26
CA ILE A 39 -2.02 1.63 2.55
C ILE A 39 -1.57 1.41 3.99
N VAL A 40 -0.31 1.01 4.16
CA VAL A 40 0.30 0.72 5.46
C VAL A 40 1.44 1.73 5.72
N PRO A 41 1.18 2.84 6.43
CA PRO A 41 2.24 3.74 6.85
C PRO A 41 3.13 3.07 7.91
N ALA A 42 4.44 3.18 7.77
CA ALA A 42 5.42 2.58 8.67
C ALA A 42 6.53 3.58 9.01
N TYR A 43 6.89 3.64 10.30
CA TYR A 43 8.03 4.39 10.80
C TYR A 43 8.62 3.66 12.03
N ASN A 44 9.82 3.12 11.88
CA ASN A 44 10.50 2.33 12.92
C ASN A 44 9.65 1.15 13.45
N GLU A 45 9.16 0.33 12.52
CA GLU A 45 8.25 -0.79 12.75
C GLU A 45 8.89 -2.17 12.51
N GLU A 46 10.23 -2.31 12.56
CA GLU A 46 10.92 -3.55 12.15
C GLU A 46 10.42 -4.82 12.88
N CYS A 47 9.93 -4.67 14.12
CA CYS A 47 9.40 -5.78 14.93
C CYS A 47 7.91 -6.06 14.72
N ARG A 48 7.10 -5.02 14.43
CA ARG A 48 5.63 -5.12 14.38
C ARG A 48 5.09 -5.36 12.97
N LEU A 49 5.74 -4.73 11.99
CA LEU A 49 5.37 -4.82 10.58
C LEU A 49 5.27 -6.26 10.06
N PRO A 50 6.18 -7.22 10.40
CA PRO A 50 6.08 -8.58 9.88
C PRO A 50 4.80 -9.31 10.28
N GLU A 51 4.36 -9.18 11.53
CA GLU A 51 3.16 -9.86 12.02
C GLU A 51 1.91 -9.31 11.31
N ALA A 52 1.76 -7.98 11.32
CA ALA A 52 0.65 -7.28 10.68
C ALA A 52 0.56 -7.58 9.17
N LEU A 53 1.68 -7.56 8.44
CA LEU A 53 1.71 -7.87 7.01
C LEU A 53 1.40 -9.35 6.74
N THR A 54 1.89 -10.26 7.58
CA THR A 54 1.63 -11.70 7.39
C THR A 54 0.15 -12.01 7.56
N GLU A 55 -0.50 -11.46 8.60
CA GLU A 55 -1.94 -11.59 8.80
C GLU A 55 -2.71 -11.00 7.60
N THR A 56 -2.39 -9.76 7.24
CA THR A 56 -3.02 -9.02 6.13
C THR A 56 -2.94 -9.80 4.82
N LEU A 57 -1.74 -10.24 4.44
CA LEU A 57 -1.52 -10.93 3.17
C LEU A 57 -2.16 -12.32 3.15
N ASN A 58 -2.22 -13.03 4.29
CA ASN A 58 -2.92 -14.31 4.37
C ASN A 58 -4.43 -14.13 4.12
N TYR A 59 -5.04 -13.13 4.76
CA TYR A 59 -6.45 -12.80 4.56
C TYR A 59 -6.74 -12.42 3.11
N LEU A 60 -5.95 -11.52 2.51
CA LEU A 60 -6.14 -11.07 1.13
C LEU A 60 -5.95 -12.21 0.11
N LYS A 61 -4.98 -13.10 0.34
CA LYS A 61 -4.80 -14.31 -0.49
C LYS A 61 -5.98 -15.25 -0.40
N GLN A 62 -6.56 -15.45 0.78
CA GLN A 62 -7.75 -16.29 0.95
C GLN A 62 -8.93 -15.71 0.19
N ARG A 63 -9.17 -14.39 0.31
CA ARG A 63 -10.20 -13.65 -0.44
C ARG A 63 -10.03 -13.80 -1.95
N SER A 64 -8.83 -13.52 -2.47
CA SER A 64 -8.52 -13.61 -3.91
C SER A 64 -8.57 -15.05 -4.46
N SER A 65 -8.38 -16.05 -3.59
CA SER A 65 -8.53 -17.45 -3.97
C SER A 65 -10.00 -17.87 -4.05
N ALA A 66 -10.85 -17.33 -3.18
CA ALA A 66 -12.29 -17.57 -3.17
C ALA A 66 -13.03 -16.81 -4.28
N ASP A 67 -12.56 -15.60 -4.62
CA ASP A 67 -13.13 -14.75 -5.66
C ASP A 67 -12.03 -14.15 -6.54
N LYS A 68 -12.04 -14.52 -7.83
CA LYS A 68 -11.04 -14.05 -8.81
C LYS A 68 -11.20 -12.58 -9.19
N SER A 69 -12.38 -12.00 -8.96
CA SER A 69 -12.60 -10.57 -9.17
C SER A 69 -11.97 -9.72 -8.05
N PHE A 70 -11.71 -10.33 -6.89
CA PHE A 70 -11.02 -9.69 -5.78
C PHE A 70 -9.51 -9.64 -6.04
N THR A 71 -9.07 -8.53 -6.65
CA THR A 71 -7.65 -8.20 -6.84
C THR A 71 -7.23 -7.15 -5.82
N TYR A 72 -6.02 -7.28 -5.28
CA TYR A 72 -5.56 -6.39 -4.22
C TYR A 72 -4.14 -5.92 -4.44
N GLU A 73 -3.76 -4.88 -3.71
CA GLU A 73 -2.38 -4.56 -3.43
C GLU A 73 -2.20 -4.05 -2.01
N VAL A 74 -0.99 -4.23 -1.48
CA VAL A 74 -0.55 -3.66 -0.21
C VAL A 74 0.59 -2.68 -0.52
N LEU A 75 0.36 -1.41 -0.24
CA LEU A 75 1.33 -0.34 -0.39
C LEU A 75 1.87 0.05 0.98
N ILE A 76 3.10 -0.38 1.26
CA ILE A 76 3.82 -0.02 2.47
C ILE A 76 4.49 1.33 2.22
N VAL A 77 4.25 2.31 3.07
CA VAL A 77 4.85 3.64 2.96
C VAL A 77 5.82 3.83 4.12
N ASP A 78 7.11 3.73 3.83
CA ASP A 78 8.16 3.98 4.80
C ASP A 78 8.41 5.49 4.92
N ASP A 79 8.04 6.05 6.07
CA ASP A 79 8.15 7.47 6.39
C ASP A 79 9.57 7.81 6.89
N GLY A 80 10.59 7.33 6.17
CA GLY A 80 12.00 7.57 6.50
C GLY A 80 12.45 6.92 7.81
N SER A 81 12.18 5.63 7.99
CA SER A 81 12.65 4.87 9.14
C SER A 81 14.18 4.86 9.26
N THR A 82 14.66 4.78 10.50
CA THR A 82 16.09 4.70 10.84
C THR A 82 16.54 3.29 11.22
N ASP A 83 15.60 2.36 11.38
CA ASP A 83 15.84 0.95 11.67
C ASP A 83 15.75 0.08 10.38
N ARG A 84 15.49 -1.22 10.51
CA ARG A 84 15.40 -2.13 9.35
C ARG A 84 14.00 -2.22 8.73
N THR A 85 13.07 -1.31 9.06
CA THR A 85 11.69 -1.34 8.54
C THR A 85 11.62 -1.42 7.01
N SER A 86 12.38 -0.58 6.30
CA SER A 86 12.42 -0.59 4.84
C SER A 86 12.92 -1.93 4.29
N LYS A 87 13.97 -2.50 4.89
CA LYS A 87 14.51 -3.81 4.52
C LYS A 87 13.47 -4.91 4.69
N VAL A 88 12.78 -4.94 5.84
CA VAL A 88 11.68 -5.88 6.10
C VAL A 88 10.59 -5.73 5.03
N ALA A 89 10.17 -4.50 4.74
CA ALA A 89 9.15 -4.24 3.73
C ALA A 89 9.54 -4.78 2.34
N PHE A 90 10.79 -4.58 1.91
CA PHE A 90 11.30 -5.11 0.64
C PHE A 90 11.37 -6.65 0.60
N GLU A 91 11.59 -7.33 1.73
CA GLU A 91 11.53 -8.80 1.80
C GLU A 91 10.11 -9.31 1.49
N TYR A 92 9.07 -8.58 1.92
CA TYR A 92 7.69 -8.91 1.55
C TYR A 92 7.41 -8.72 0.06
N VAL A 93 7.96 -7.67 -0.57
CA VAL A 93 7.86 -7.49 -2.03
C VAL A 93 8.47 -8.69 -2.76
N LYS A 94 9.68 -9.13 -2.37
CA LYS A 94 10.33 -10.31 -2.96
C LYS A 94 9.48 -11.57 -2.83
N LYS A 95 8.86 -11.77 -1.66
CA LYS A 95 8.07 -12.97 -1.35
C LYS A 95 6.70 -12.98 -2.04
N HIS A 96 6.10 -11.82 -2.30
CA HIS A 96 4.71 -11.70 -2.77
C HIS A 96 4.53 -11.08 -4.17
N ASN A 97 5.64 -10.74 -4.84
CA ASN A 97 5.72 -10.03 -6.13
C ASN A 97 5.29 -8.56 -6.06
N ILE A 98 5.92 -7.73 -6.91
CA ILE A 98 5.69 -6.28 -6.96
C ILE A 98 4.25 -5.91 -7.37
N ASP A 99 3.53 -6.81 -8.03
CA ASP A 99 2.14 -6.53 -8.40
C ASP A 99 1.18 -6.51 -7.19
N ASN A 100 1.48 -7.25 -6.14
CA ASN A 100 0.63 -7.35 -4.94
C ASN A 100 1.19 -6.58 -3.74
N VAL A 101 2.51 -6.39 -3.65
CA VAL A 101 3.14 -5.68 -2.53
C VAL A 101 4.14 -4.68 -3.08
N ARG A 102 4.04 -3.42 -2.65
CA ARG A 102 4.89 -2.31 -3.10
C ARG A 102 5.36 -1.49 -1.90
N VAL A 103 6.52 -0.84 -2.05
CA VAL A 103 7.12 -0.02 -1.00
C VAL A 103 7.40 1.38 -1.54
N LEU A 104 6.80 2.39 -0.91
CA LEU A 104 7.10 3.80 -1.16
C LEU A 104 8.03 4.32 -0.07
N LEU A 105 9.23 4.80 -0.44
CA LEU A 105 10.17 5.41 0.49
C LEU A 105 10.02 6.94 0.44
N LEU A 106 9.73 7.58 1.58
CA LEU A 106 9.68 9.05 1.66
C LEU A 106 11.05 9.69 1.93
N GLY A 107 12.03 8.91 2.38
CA GLY A 107 13.42 9.34 2.58
C GLY A 107 13.67 10.19 3.83
N ARG A 108 12.64 10.78 4.43
CA ARG A 108 12.66 11.41 5.76
C ARG A 108 11.28 11.33 6.40
N ASN A 109 11.24 11.44 7.73
CA ASN A 109 9.99 11.45 8.49
C ASN A 109 9.21 12.76 8.27
N HIS A 110 8.03 12.62 7.70
CA HIS A 110 7.04 13.68 7.47
C HIS A 110 5.81 13.55 8.37
N GLY A 111 5.68 12.45 9.09
CA GLY A 111 4.56 12.09 9.93
C GLY A 111 3.55 11.20 9.20
N LYS A 112 2.83 10.39 9.98
CA LYS A 112 1.83 9.41 9.50
C LYS A 112 0.85 9.98 8.48
N GLY A 113 0.36 11.21 8.70
CA GLY A 113 -0.60 11.83 7.77
C GLY A 113 -0.06 12.00 6.36
N GLU A 114 1.22 12.40 6.22
CA GLU A 114 1.86 12.52 4.91
C GLU A 114 2.14 11.15 4.29
N ALA A 115 2.57 10.17 5.10
CA ALA A 115 2.72 8.79 4.64
C ALA A 115 1.42 8.22 4.08
N VAL A 116 0.30 8.40 4.80
CA VAL A 116 -1.03 8.00 4.31
C VAL A 116 -1.37 8.76 3.04
N ARG A 117 -1.24 10.10 3.03
CA ARG A 117 -1.56 10.92 1.85
C ARG A 117 -0.80 10.46 0.60
N LYS A 118 0.50 10.24 0.73
CA LYS A 118 1.36 9.75 -0.36
C LYS A 118 0.98 8.36 -0.81
N GLY A 119 0.69 7.45 0.13
CA GLY A 119 0.18 6.12 -0.18
C GLY A 119 -1.13 6.18 -0.98
N MET A 120 -2.08 7.00 -0.55
CA MET A 120 -3.36 7.18 -1.24
C MET A 120 -3.16 7.70 -2.67
N LEU A 121 -2.30 8.70 -2.86
CA LEU A 121 -2.02 9.30 -4.17
C LEU A 121 -1.34 8.34 -5.16
N HIS A 122 -0.65 7.31 -4.68
CA HIS A 122 0.11 6.34 -5.48
C HIS A 122 -0.49 4.91 -5.48
N SER A 123 -1.77 4.80 -5.11
CA SER A 123 -2.52 3.54 -5.11
C SER A 123 -3.28 3.31 -6.42
N ARG A 124 -3.59 2.05 -6.74
CA ARG A 124 -4.27 1.60 -7.98
C ARG A 124 -5.65 0.96 -7.75
N GLY A 125 -6.11 0.96 -6.51
CA GLY A 125 -7.34 0.32 -6.08
C GLY A 125 -8.55 1.16 -6.42
N GLN A 126 -9.68 0.50 -6.70
CA GLN A 126 -10.98 1.15 -6.72
C GLN A 126 -11.38 1.60 -5.30
N LEU A 127 -11.09 0.76 -4.30
CA LEU A 127 -11.18 1.09 -2.88
C LEU A 127 -9.78 1.34 -2.32
N LEU A 128 -9.65 2.33 -1.45
CA LEU A 128 -8.41 2.64 -0.76
C LEU A 128 -8.65 2.57 0.75
N LEU A 129 -7.90 1.72 1.43
CA LEU A 129 -8.03 1.48 2.87
C LEU A 129 -6.70 1.73 3.56
N MET A 130 -6.69 2.49 4.65
CA MET A 130 -5.54 2.59 5.54
C MET A 130 -5.56 1.44 6.56
N LEU A 131 -4.42 0.78 6.78
CA LEU A 131 -4.21 -0.13 7.91
C LEU A 131 -2.98 0.30 8.71
N ASP A 132 -3.05 0.16 10.03
CA ASP A 132 -1.92 0.39 10.91
C ASP A 132 -0.86 -0.72 10.82
N ALA A 133 0.41 -0.35 10.81
CA ALA A 133 1.54 -1.29 10.75
C ALA A 133 1.73 -2.12 12.02
N ASP A 134 1.05 -1.77 13.12
CA ASP A 134 1.07 -2.47 14.40
C ASP A 134 -0.12 -3.43 14.61
N GLY A 135 -1.01 -3.54 13.62
CA GLY A 135 -2.18 -4.42 13.70
C GLY A 135 -3.33 -3.89 14.57
N ALA A 136 -3.28 -2.62 15.00
CA ALA A 136 -4.41 -2.00 15.74
C ALA A 136 -5.72 -2.06 14.95
N THR A 137 -5.63 -1.98 13.62
CA THR A 137 -6.74 -2.23 12.68
C THR A 137 -6.66 -3.65 12.12
N LYS A 138 -7.69 -4.46 12.35
CA LYS A 138 -7.71 -5.83 11.82
C LYS A 138 -8.15 -5.83 10.37
N VAL A 139 -7.39 -6.50 9.51
CA VAL A 139 -7.73 -6.69 8.08
C VAL A 139 -9.10 -7.37 7.91
N THR A 140 -9.49 -8.22 8.87
CA THR A 140 -10.76 -8.96 8.84
C THR A 140 -11.99 -8.06 8.96
N ASP A 141 -11.84 -6.84 9.48
CA ASP A 141 -12.93 -5.86 9.53
C ASP A 141 -13.27 -5.28 8.15
N LEU A 142 -12.43 -5.50 7.12
CA LEU A 142 -12.73 -5.12 5.72
C LEU A 142 -14.08 -5.69 5.27
N ALA A 143 -14.39 -6.95 5.58
CA ALA A 143 -15.66 -7.56 5.16
C ALA A 143 -16.88 -6.86 5.80
N LYS A 144 -16.74 -6.37 7.03
CA LYS A 144 -17.81 -5.61 7.69
C LYS A 144 -17.98 -4.25 7.03
N LEU A 145 -16.88 -3.59 6.70
CA LEU A 145 -16.90 -2.30 6.01
C LEU A 145 -17.49 -2.42 4.60
N GLU A 146 -17.11 -3.43 3.83
CA GLU A 146 -17.70 -3.72 2.50
C GLU A 146 -19.20 -3.94 2.59
N ALA A 147 -19.66 -4.70 3.60
CA ALA A 147 -21.09 -4.91 3.81
C ALA A 147 -21.82 -3.59 4.02
N GLU A 148 -21.31 -2.68 4.86
CA GLU A 148 -21.95 -1.38 5.09
C GLU A 148 -21.86 -0.42 3.88
N LEU A 149 -20.79 -0.51 3.06
CA LEU A 149 -20.61 0.35 1.89
C LEU A 149 -21.50 -0.05 0.70
N PHE A 150 -21.78 -1.33 0.54
CA PHE A 150 -22.47 -1.88 -0.63
C PHE A 150 -23.86 -2.46 -0.34
N CYS A 151 -24.28 -2.54 0.93
CA CYS A 151 -25.64 -2.90 1.31
C CYS A 151 -26.56 -1.68 1.10
N CYS A 152 -26.93 -1.46 -0.16
CA CYS A 152 -28.09 -0.69 -0.57
C CYS A 152 -29.17 -1.65 -1.08
#